data_AF-A0A133NT34-F1
#
_entry.id   AF-A0A133NT34-F1
#
_cell.length_a   1.000
_cell.length_b   1.000
_cell.length_c   1.000
_cell.angle_alpha   90.00
_cell.angle_beta   90.00
_cell.angle_gamma   90.00
#
_symmetry.space_group_name_H-M   'P 1'
#
loop_
_entity.id
_entity.type
_entity.pdbx_description
1 polymer ?
#
loop_
_entity_poly.entity_id
_entity_poly.type
_entity_poly.pdbx_seq_one_letter_code
_entity_poly.pdbx_strand_id
1 'polypeptide(L)' 'MKSLNDDRKPWGKLGFRRLRVKNYYVYFCVDESRKEVQILAVIYVRRDRANQL' A
#
# COMPACT_ATOMS: atom_id res chain seq x y z
N MET A 1 0.86 -15.46 12.37
CA MET A 1 1.11 -14.03 12.11
C MET A 1 2.41 -13.93 11.30
N LYS A 2 2.34 -13.94 9.95
CA LYS A 2 3.54 -13.93 9.11
C LYS A 2 4.03 -12.50 8.93
N SER A 3 5.12 -12.18 9.62
CA SER A 3 6.03 -11.09 9.25
C SER A 3 6.50 -11.34 7.82
N LEU A 4 6.20 -10.41 6.91
CA LEU A 4 6.75 -10.38 5.56
C LEU A 4 7.45 -9.04 5.44
N ASN A 5 8.77 -9.08 5.54
CA ASN A 5 9.69 -8.06 5.05
C ASN A 5 9.30 -7.71 3.60
N ASP A 6 8.45 -6.70 3.41
CA ASP A 6 8.00 -6.19 2.10
C ASP A 6 8.95 -5.09 1.59
N ASP A 7 10.11 -4.92 2.23
CA ASP A 7 11.12 -3.90 1.92
C ASP A 7 11.93 -4.17 0.64
N ARG A 8 11.70 -5.31 -0.03
CA ARG A 8 12.44 -5.73 -1.24
C ARG A 8 11.74 -5.44 -2.56
N LYS A 9 10.62 -4.73 -2.57
CA LYS A 9 9.94 -4.36 -3.82
C LYS A 9 10.49 -3.04 -4.38
N PRO A 10 10.59 -2.88 -5.70
CA PRO A 10 11.30 -1.75 -6.33
C PRO A 10 10.70 -0.39 -5.94
N TRP A 11 9.41 -0.34 -5.65
CA TRP A 11 8.69 0.86 -5.21
C TRP A 11 9.06 1.33 -3.78
N GLY A 12 9.56 0.46 -2.91
CA GLY A 12 10.03 0.86 -1.57
C GLY A 12 11.23 1.81 -1.64
N LYS A 13 12.13 1.62 -2.62
CA LYS A 13 13.26 2.52 -2.89
C LYS A 13 12.83 3.88 -3.45
N LEU A 14 11.66 3.95 -4.06
CA LEU A 14 11.08 5.16 -4.65
C LEU A 14 10.24 5.95 -3.63
N GLY A 15 10.22 5.55 -2.36
CA GLY A 15 9.48 6.24 -1.30
C GLY A 15 7.98 5.91 -1.25
N PHE A 16 7.50 5.00 -2.10
CA PHE A 16 6.12 4.53 -2.06
C PHE A 16 5.93 3.54 -0.92
N ARG A 17 4.94 3.83 -0.07
CA ARG A 17 4.57 3.03 1.11
C ARG A 17 3.16 2.49 0.93
N ARG A 18 2.91 1.33 1.53
CA ARG A 18 1.59 0.70 1.55
C ARG A 18 1.22 0.32 2.97
N LEU A 19 0.01 0.69 3.38
CA LEU A 19 -0.61 0.28 4.64
C LEU A 19 -1.82 -0.60 4.36
N ARG A 20 -2.00 -1.66 5.16
CA ARG A 20 -3.23 -2.45 5.16
C ARG A 20 -4.10 -2.05 6.34
N VAL A 21 -5.30 -1.57 6.08
CA VAL A 21 -6.30 -1.22 7.11
C VAL A 21 -7.57 -2.04 6.87
N LYS A 22 -7.85 -3.00 7.75
CA LYS A 22 -8.94 -3.97 7.58
C LYS A 22 -8.89 -4.66 6.20
N ASN A 23 -9.88 -4.35 5.36
CA ASN A 23 -10.06 -4.88 4.01
C ASN A 23 -9.60 -3.91 2.92
N TYR A 24 -8.83 -2.88 3.26
CA TYR A 24 -8.33 -1.89 2.32
C TYR A 24 -6.81 -1.89 2.27
N TYR A 25 -6.27 -1.69 1.07
CA TYR A 25 -4.89 -1.24 0.89
C TYR A 25 -4.89 0.26 0.63
N VAL A 26 -4.05 0.96 1.39
CA VAL A 26 -3.79 2.39 1.19
C VAL A 26 -2.37 2.52 0.66
N TYR A 27 -2.23 3.15 -0.49
CA TYR A 27 -0.95 3.49 -1.10
C TYR A 27 -0.69 4.97 -0.91
N PHE A 28 0.50 5.30 -0.43
CA PHE A 28 0.86 6.68 -0.14
C PHE A 28 2.36 6.92 -0.31
N CYS A 29 2.74 8.17 -0.49
CA CYS A 29 4.13 8.62 -0.37
C CYS A 29 4.20 9.78 0.63
N VAL A 30 5.38 9.95 1.23
CA VAL A 30 5.67 11.06 2.14
C VAL A 30 6.59 12.00 1.40
N ASP A 31 6.15 13.24 1.21
CA ASP A 31 6.99 14.31 0.71
C ASP A 31 7.55 15.07 1.91
N GLU A 32 8.79 14.76 2.28
CA GLU A 32 9.47 15.39 3.41
C GLU A 32 9.74 16.88 3.18
N SER A 33 9.92 17.30 1.91
CA SER A 33 10.19 18.69 1.56
C SER A 33 8.96 19.58 1.78
N ARG A 34 7.79 19.06 1.39
CA ARG A 34 6.50 19.73 1.56
C ARG A 34 5.84 19.41 2.90
N LYS A 35 6.42 18.50 3.69
CA LYS A 35 5.85 17.95 4.94
C LYS A 35 4.43 17.43 4.77
N GLU A 36 4.17 16.78 3.64
CA GLU A 36 2.84 16.30 3.25
C GLU A 36 2.84 14.79 3.03
N VAL A 37 1.68 14.18 3.22
CA VAL A 37 1.44 12.78 2.87
C VAL A 37 0.45 12.75 1.71
N GLN A 38 0.87 12.20 0.58
CA GLN A 38 0.01 12.06 -0.59
C GLN A 38 -0.57 10.66 -0.64
N ILE A 39 -1.91 10.58 -0.66
CA ILE A 39 -2.63 9.31 -0.83
C ILE A 39 -2.83 9.08 -2.32
N LEU A 40 -2.32 7.96 -2.81
CA LEU A 40 -2.34 7.60 -4.23
C LEU A 40 -3.54 6.73 -4.57
N ALA A 41 -3.86 5.78 -3.70
CA ALA A 41 -5.00 4.88 -3.91
C ALA A 41 -5.50 4.29 -2.59
N VAL A 42 -6.81 4.07 -2.52
CA VAL A 42 -7.48 3.30 -1.46
C VAL A 42 -8.28 2.18 -2.12
N ILE A 43 -7.76 0.96 -2.05
CA ILE A 43 -8.27 -0.19 -2.79
C ILE A 43 -8.97 -1.16 -1.82
N TYR A 44 -10.25 -1.44 -2.03
CA TYR A 44 -10.97 -2.46 -1.27
C TYR A 44 -10.60 -3.86 -1.75
N VAL A 45 -9.89 -4.61 -0.91
CA VAL A 45 -9.26 -5.90 -1.23
C VAL A 45 -10.27 -7.03 -1.35
N ARG A 46 -11.43 -6.92 -0.68
CA ARG A 46 -12.47 -7.96 -0.74
C ARG A 46 -13.42 -7.84 -1.92
N ARG A 47 -13.29 -6.79 -2.76
CA ARG A 47 -14.08 -6.70 -3.99
C ARG A 47 -13.65 -7.76 -5.01
N ASP A 48 -12.41 -8.21 -4.92
CA ASP A 48 -11.78 -9.07 -5.93
C ASP A 48 -11.72 -10.55 -5.49
N ARG A 49 -12.79 -11.05 -4.87
CA ARG A 49 -13.17 -12.45 -5.01
C ARG A 49 -14.01 -12.58 -6.28
N ALA A 50 -13.43 -12.23 -7.43
CA ALA A 50 -13.90 -12.86 -8.64
C ALA A 50 -13.64 -14.35 -8.44
N ASN A 51 -14.70 -15.15 -8.35
CA ASN A 51 -14.61 -16.60 -8.37
C ASN A 51 -13.67 -16.98 -9.52
N GLN A 52 -12.45 -17.42 -9.20
CA GLN A 52 -11.74 -18.32 -10.10
C GLN A 52 -12.49 -19.64 -10.00
N LEU A 53 -13.42 -19.82 -10.94
CA LEU A 53 -13.89 -21.13 -11.36
C LEU A 53 -12.76 -21.80 -12.16
#